data_AF-A0A2D4GVJ1-F1
#
_entry.id   AF-A0A2D4GVJ1-F1
#
_cell.length_a   1.000
_cell.length_b   1.000
_cell.length_c   1.000
_cell.angle_alpha   90.00
_cell.angle_beta   90.00
_cell.angle_gamma   90.00
#
_symmetry.space_group_name_H-M   'P 1'
#
loop_
_entity.id
_entity.type
_entity.pdbx_description
1 polymer ?
#
loop_
_entity_poly.entity_id
_entity_poly.type
_entity_poly.pdbx_seq_one_letter_code
_entity_poly.pdbx_strand_id
1 'polypeptide(L)'
;MEIRKGSAEDSGETYLALVNLAETDITKMASDFSKNELEVFKKTLDLILMSGNGFASSIEILNLADQLKPMKKVEVERVVQQLVQRKWLCEKEGEYSLHIRSILELEQYIFRHYPESARKCHICHSLSVQNQVCEACGIVLHCSCLSKCFQAQPEPRCPHCKQFWPHQIPDLHPPSQLPSSARKSRKASRSGSRHQH
;
A
#
# COMPACT_ATOMS: atom_id res chain seq x y z
N MET A 1 3.02 2.78 20.75
CA MET A 1 3.66 2.15 19.58
C MET A 1 3.18 0.72 19.48
N GLU A 2 2.89 0.22 18.28
CA GLU A 2 2.53 -1.17 18.02
C GLU A 2 3.13 -1.66 16.68
N ILE A 3 3.30 -2.97 16.52
CA ILE A 3 3.70 -3.55 15.23
C ILE A 3 2.44 -3.86 14.44
N ARG A 4 2.26 -3.19 13.30
CA ARG A 4 1.19 -3.47 12.34
C ARG A 4 1.73 -4.22 11.14
N LYS A 5 0.93 -5.16 10.65
CA LYS A 5 1.15 -5.86 9.38
C LYS A 5 0.25 -5.23 8.32
N GLY A 6 0.82 -4.91 7.16
CA GLY A 6 0.09 -4.43 5.99
C GLY A 6 0.61 -5.09 4.72
N SER A 7 -0.17 -5.00 3.64
CA SER A 7 0.27 -5.40 2.31
C SER A 7 0.28 -4.19 1.40
N ALA A 8 1.34 -4.02 0.63
CA ALA A 8 1.41 -2.98 -0.39
C ALA A 8 0.29 -3.18 -1.42
N GLU A 9 -0.38 -2.10 -1.82
CA GLU A 9 -1.60 -2.18 -2.63
C GLU A 9 -1.31 -2.48 -4.10
N ASP A 10 -0.11 -2.14 -4.56
CA ASP A 10 0.41 -2.30 -5.93
C ASP A 10 1.06 -3.66 -6.18
N SER A 11 1.76 -4.24 -5.20
CA SER A 11 2.50 -5.50 -5.35
C SER A 11 1.92 -6.66 -4.54
N GLY A 12 1.11 -6.37 -3.52
CA GLY A 12 0.62 -7.38 -2.57
C GLY A 12 1.68 -7.87 -1.57
N GLU A 13 2.92 -7.37 -1.64
CA GLU A 13 3.99 -7.71 -0.70
C GLU A 13 3.64 -7.31 0.74
N THR A 14 4.05 -8.13 1.69
CA THR A 14 3.74 -7.93 3.10
C THR A 14 4.84 -7.16 3.81
N TYR A 15 4.44 -6.12 4.56
CA TYR A 15 5.32 -5.27 5.34
C TYR A 15 4.91 -5.30 6.82
N LEU A 16 5.90 -5.13 7.70
CA LEU A 16 5.71 -4.89 9.12
C LEU A 16 6.21 -3.48 9.43
N ALA A 17 5.40 -2.68 10.11
CA ALA A 17 5.74 -1.32 10.49
C ALA A 17 5.51 -1.11 12.00
N LEU A 18 6.40 -0.35 12.64
CA LEU A 18 6.22 0.11 14.02
C LEU A 18 5.45 1.43 14.01
N VAL A 19 4.15 1.34 14.22
CA VAL A 19 3.21 2.44 14.12
C VAL A 19 3.03 3.11 15.47
N ASN A 20 2.93 4.45 15.47
CA ASN A 20 2.54 5.17 16.67
C ASN A 20 1.02 5.15 16.79
N LEU A 21 0.51 4.97 18.00
CA LEU A 21 -0.93 4.94 18.25
C LEU A 21 -1.45 6.28 18.77
N ALA A 22 -0.55 7.22 19.06
CA ALA A 22 -0.93 8.58 19.40
C ALA A 22 -1.49 9.28 18.15
N GLU A 23 -2.59 10.01 18.30
CA GLU A 23 -3.37 10.67 17.23
C GLU A 23 -2.64 11.82 16.52
N THR A 24 -1.32 11.83 16.59
CA THR A 24 -0.45 12.85 16.07
C THR A 24 0.45 12.26 14.99
N ASP A 25 0.04 11.30 14.16
CA ASP A 25 1.00 10.60 13.27
C ASP A 25 1.72 11.50 12.24
N ILE A 26 1.14 12.64 11.88
CA ILE A 26 1.88 13.70 11.19
C ILE A 26 3.11 14.18 11.98
N THR A 27 3.17 14.05 13.31
CA THR A 27 4.29 14.49 14.16
C THR A 27 5.60 13.79 13.86
N LYS A 28 5.58 12.52 13.45
CA LYS A 28 6.81 11.85 12.98
C LYS A 28 7.31 12.43 11.66
N MET A 29 6.40 12.76 10.74
CA MET A 29 6.78 13.52 9.56
C MET A 29 7.19 14.95 9.93
N ALA A 30 6.52 15.56 10.91
CA ALA A 30 6.73 16.95 11.26
C ALA A 30 8.02 17.20 12.04
N SER A 31 8.62 16.16 12.63
CA SER A 31 10.00 16.24 13.14
C SER A 31 11.04 16.20 12.01
N ASP A 32 10.71 15.56 10.89
CA ASP A 32 11.63 15.22 9.81
C ASP A 32 11.59 16.20 8.63
N PHE A 33 10.49 16.93 8.49
CA PHE A 33 10.20 17.82 7.37
C PHE A 33 9.82 19.21 7.87
N SER A 34 10.24 20.23 7.13
CA SER A 34 9.81 21.60 7.38
C SER A 34 8.31 21.78 7.09
N LYS A 35 7.72 22.88 7.57
CA LYS A 35 6.30 23.20 7.34
C LYS A 35 5.91 23.21 5.86
N ASN A 36 6.78 23.75 5.00
CA ASN A 36 6.52 23.81 3.56
C ASN A 36 6.58 22.43 2.91
N GLU A 37 7.53 21.58 3.35
CA GLU A 37 7.67 20.21 2.85
C GLU A 37 6.51 19.31 3.29
N LEU A 38 6.01 19.51 4.51
CA LEU A 38 4.77 18.86 4.96
C LEU A 38 3.56 19.29 4.15
N GLU A 39 3.50 20.57 3.75
CA GLU A 39 2.41 21.06 2.92
C GLU A 39 2.46 20.45 1.52
N VAL A 40 3.65 20.28 0.93
CA VAL A 40 3.83 19.49 -0.31
C VAL A 40 3.26 18.08 -0.11
N PHE A 41 3.61 17.39 0.98
CA PHE A 41 3.09 16.05 1.24
C PHE A 41 1.56 16.02 1.35
N LYS A 42 0.95 16.95 2.11
CA LYS A 42 -0.51 17.03 2.25
C LYS A 42 -1.20 17.28 0.93
N LYS A 43 -0.69 18.21 0.12
CA LYS A 43 -1.25 18.49 -1.20
C LYS A 43 -1.09 17.31 -2.17
N THR A 44 0.02 16.59 -2.10
CA THR A 44 0.19 15.33 -2.85
C THR A 44 -0.78 14.25 -2.36
N LEU A 45 -1.01 14.15 -1.05
CA LEU A 45 -2.01 13.26 -0.47
C LEU A 45 -3.42 13.60 -0.97
N ASP A 46 -3.78 14.89 -1.04
CA ASP A 46 -5.06 15.34 -1.60
C ASP A 46 -5.23 14.83 -3.04
N LEU A 47 -4.22 15.03 -3.90
CA LEU A 47 -4.23 14.55 -5.28
C LEU A 47 -4.43 13.02 -5.36
N ILE A 48 -3.68 12.26 -4.57
CA ILE A 48 -3.74 10.79 -4.55
C ILE A 48 -5.11 10.28 -4.09
N LEU A 49 -5.69 10.86 -3.04
CA LEU A 49 -6.99 10.43 -2.52
C LEU A 49 -8.15 10.82 -3.45
N MET A 50 -7.97 11.84 -4.29
CA MET A 50 -8.99 12.35 -5.21
C MET A 50 -8.93 11.74 -6.62
N SER A 51 -7.82 11.13 -7.01
CA SER A 51 -7.60 10.64 -8.39
C SER A 51 -8.40 9.39 -8.78
N GLY A 52 -9.05 8.74 -7.82
CA GLY A 52 -9.88 7.54 -8.04
C GLY A 52 -9.09 6.26 -8.27
N ASN A 53 -7.92 6.33 -8.93
CA ASN A 53 -6.99 5.21 -9.11
C ASN A 53 -5.92 5.13 -8.00
N GLY A 54 -5.82 6.16 -7.16
CA GLY A 54 -4.84 6.21 -6.06
C GLY A 54 -3.44 6.67 -6.49
N PHE A 55 -3.31 7.30 -7.66
CA PHE A 55 -2.05 7.85 -8.18
C PHE A 55 -2.18 9.34 -8.48
N ALA A 56 -1.07 10.07 -8.37
CA ALA A 56 -0.96 11.46 -8.81
C ALA A 56 0.25 11.60 -9.73
N SER A 57 0.11 12.28 -10.86
CA SER A 57 1.21 12.45 -11.81
C SER A 57 2.26 13.44 -11.32
N SER A 58 3.50 13.25 -11.74
CA SER A 58 4.60 14.20 -11.53
C SER A 58 4.20 15.63 -11.92
N ILE A 59 3.49 15.80 -13.03
CA ILE A 59 3.06 17.11 -13.54
C ILE A 59 2.09 17.78 -12.56
N GLU A 60 1.07 17.05 -12.09
CA GLU A 60 0.11 17.58 -11.11
C GLU A 60 0.79 18.00 -9.82
N ILE A 61 1.71 17.17 -9.32
CA ILE A 61 2.44 17.44 -8.08
C ILE A 61 3.37 18.65 -8.25
N LEU A 62 4.10 18.78 -9.35
CA LEU A 62 4.99 19.93 -9.58
C LEU A 62 4.22 21.24 -9.72
N ASN A 63 2.99 21.20 -10.22
CA ASN A 63 2.12 22.38 -10.31
C ASN A 63 1.62 22.86 -8.93
N LEU A 64 1.80 22.07 -7.86
CA LEU A 64 1.56 22.54 -6.48
C LEU A 64 2.49 23.70 -6.09
N ALA A 65 3.66 23.83 -6.73
CA ALA A 65 4.56 24.96 -6.49
C ALA A 65 3.87 26.33 -6.65
N ASP A 66 2.92 26.44 -7.59
CA ASP A 66 2.19 27.68 -7.85
C ASP A 66 1.26 28.07 -6.69
N GLN A 67 0.81 27.07 -5.91
CA GLN A 67 -0.03 27.22 -4.71
C GLN A 67 0.82 27.40 -3.43
N LEU A 68 2.04 26.85 -3.43
CA LEU A 68 2.93 26.76 -2.25
C LEU A 68 4.02 27.84 -2.24
N LYS A 69 3.68 29.07 -2.69
CA LYS A 69 4.65 30.17 -2.77
C LYS A 69 5.31 30.42 -1.40
N PRO A 70 6.66 30.52 -1.32
CA PRO A 70 7.57 30.79 -2.43
C PRO A 70 8.26 29.56 -3.09
N MET A 71 7.80 28.32 -2.90
CA MET A 71 8.49 27.15 -3.43
C MET A 71 8.55 27.12 -4.98
N LYS A 72 9.71 26.76 -5.52
CA LYS A 72 9.91 26.50 -6.95
C LYS A 72 9.61 25.03 -7.28
N LYS A 73 9.28 24.73 -8.54
CA LYS A 73 9.04 23.35 -9.01
C LYS A 73 10.19 22.39 -8.69
N VAL A 74 11.44 22.85 -8.86
CA VAL A 74 12.65 22.06 -8.52
C VAL A 74 12.72 21.73 -7.01
N GLU A 75 12.24 22.63 -6.15
CA GLU A 75 12.20 22.38 -4.72
C GLU A 75 11.10 21.37 -4.36
N VAL A 76 9.92 21.48 -4.99
CA VAL A 76 8.84 20.49 -4.85
C VAL A 76 9.31 19.12 -5.31
N GLU A 77 9.97 19.03 -6.47
CA GLU A 77 10.53 17.79 -6.99
C GLU A 77 11.50 17.13 -5.99
N ARG A 78 12.44 17.92 -5.45
CA ARG A 78 13.39 17.45 -4.42
C ARG A 78 12.66 16.86 -3.21
N VAL A 79 11.59 17.53 -2.75
CA VAL A 79 10.82 17.08 -1.58
C VAL A 79 10.08 15.79 -1.88
N VAL A 80 9.46 15.67 -3.05
CA VAL A 80 8.78 14.45 -3.48
C VAL A 80 9.76 13.28 -3.55
N GLN A 81 10.96 13.48 -4.09
CA GLN A 81 12.00 12.46 -4.10
C GLN A 81 12.46 12.06 -2.69
N GLN A 82 12.55 13.02 -1.75
CA GLN A 82 12.83 12.70 -0.35
C GLN A 82 11.70 11.92 0.32
N LEU A 83 10.45 12.23 0.00
CA LEU A 83 9.29 11.47 0.49
C LEU A 83 9.33 10.03 -0.03
N VAL A 84 9.73 9.80 -1.29
CA VAL A 84 9.95 8.45 -1.84
C VAL A 84 11.10 7.74 -1.11
N GLN A 85 12.23 8.41 -0.96
CA GLN A 85 13.41 7.85 -0.27
C GLN A 85 13.08 7.44 1.17
N ARG A 86 12.30 8.26 1.89
CA ARG A 86 11.85 7.98 3.25
C ARG A 86 10.63 7.06 3.33
N LYS A 87 10.19 6.48 2.20
CA LYS A 87 9.08 5.53 2.14
C LYS A 87 7.75 6.11 2.58
N TRP A 88 7.53 7.41 2.35
CA TRP A 88 6.21 8.04 2.46
C TRP A 88 5.42 7.93 1.15
N LEU A 89 6.11 8.04 0.02
CA LEU A 89 5.54 7.82 -1.30
C LEU A 89 6.24 6.65 -1.99
N CYS A 90 5.57 6.07 -2.98
CA CYS A 90 6.19 5.25 -4.01
C CYS A 90 6.01 5.95 -5.36
N GLU A 91 6.95 5.72 -6.27
CA GLU A 91 6.93 6.25 -7.63
C GLU A 91 6.91 5.07 -8.60
N LYS A 92 6.11 5.20 -9.67
CA LYS A 92 6.03 4.26 -10.77
C LYS A 92 5.71 5.03 -12.05
N GLU A 93 6.65 5.00 -13.00
CA GLU A 93 6.45 5.56 -14.34
C GLU A 93 6.04 7.05 -14.36
N GLY A 94 6.57 7.84 -13.42
CA GLY A 94 6.26 9.26 -13.28
C GLY A 94 4.96 9.56 -12.53
N GLU A 95 4.29 8.55 -11.99
CA GLU A 95 3.16 8.67 -11.08
C GLU A 95 3.54 8.28 -9.65
N TYR A 96 2.85 8.87 -8.67
CA TYR A 96 3.13 8.69 -7.25
C TYR A 96 1.90 8.19 -6.51
N SER A 97 2.11 7.27 -5.58
CA SER A 97 1.08 6.79 -4.66
C SER A 97 1.61 6.75 -3.22
N LEU A 98 0.74 6.44 -2.25
CA LEU A 98 1.17 6.25 -0.88
C LEU A 98 1.93 4.94 -0.74
N HIS A 99 3.12 5.02 -0.14
CA HIS A 99 3.80 3.81 0.28
C HIS A 99 3.06 3.13 1.45
N ILE A 100 3.16 1.81 1.59
CA ILE A 100 2.47 1.04 2.65
C ILE A 100 2.78 1.54 4.07
N ARG A 101 3.97 2.08 4.29
CA ARG A 101 4.34 2.76 5.55
C ARG A 101 3.37 3.92 5.85
N SER A 102 3.12 4.79 4.88
CA SER A 102 2.18 5.91 5.03
C SER A 102 0.78 5.44 5.30
N ILE A 103 0.32 4.40 4.59
CA ILE A 103 -1.00 3.82 4.81
C ILE A 103 -1.12 3.33 6.26
N LEU A 104 -0.14 2.56 6.74
CA LEU A 104 -0.15 2.01 8.10
C LEU A 104 -0.02 3.08 9.19
N GLU A 105 0.86 4.07 8.99
CA GLU A 105 1.10 5.14 9.97
C GLU A 105 0.04 6.23 9.95
N LEU A 106 -0.60 6.53 8.80
CA LEU A 106 -1.52 7.67 8.67
C LEU A 106 -2.98 7.25 8.51
N GLU A 107 -3.34 5.97 8.58
CA GLU A 107 -4.71 5.50 8.38
C GLU A 107 -5.75 6.27 9.22
N GLN A 108 -5.50 6.41 10.52
CA GLN A 108 -6.43 7.10 11.43
C GLN A 108 -6.52 8.59 11.08
N TYR A 109 -5.39 9.22 10.79
CA TYR A 109 -5.33 10.61 10.34
C TYR A 109 -6.13 10.80 9.05
N ILE A 110 -5.95 9.93 8.07
CA ILE A 110 -6.62 10.01 6.77
C ILE A 110 -8.14 9.87 6.93
N PHE A 111 -8.61 8.87 7.68
CA PHE A 111 -10.05 8.71 7.91
C PHE A 111 -10.69 9.89 8.65
N ARG A 112 -9.94 10.54 9.55
CA ARG A 112 -10.43 11.70 10.31
C ARG A 112 -10.48 12.97 9.48
N HIS A 113 -9.45 13.22 8.68
CA HIS A 113 -9.27 14.50 7.98
C HIS A 113 -9.78 14.49 6.54
N TYR A 114 -10.00 13.30 5.96
CA TYR A 114 -10.48 13.11 4.59
C TYR A 114 -11.70 12.19 4.51
N PRO A 115 -12.78 12.41 5.29
CA PRO A 115 -13.90 11.47 5.37
C PRO A 115 -14.60 11.22 4.02
N GLU A 116 -14.62 12.21 3.13
CA GLU A 116 -15.27 12.10 1.81
C GLU A 116 -14.44 11.33 0.78
N SER A 117 -13.12 11.37 0.91
CA SER A 117 -12.18 10.76 -0.05
C SER A 117 -11.59 9.45 0.46
N ALA A 118 -11.47 9.27 1.78
CA ALA A 118 -10.91 8.09 2.39
C ALA A 118 -11.83 6.88 2.17
N ARG A 119 -11.29 5.81 1.59
CA ARG A 119 -12.03 4.59 1.32
C ARG A 119 -11.58 3.46 2.23
N LYS A 120 -12.54 2.65 2.69
CA LYS A 120 -12.26 1.47 3.52
C LYS A 120 -12.60 0.20 2.75
N CYS A 121 -11.64 -0.70 2.62
CA CYS A 121 -11.84 -1.96 1.94
C CYS A 121 -12.83 -2.85 2.72
N HIS A 122 -13.79 -3.45 2.02
CA HIS A 122 -14.82 -4.29 2.62
C HIS A 122 -14.28 -5.64 3.15
N ILE A 123 -13.12 -6.10 2.68
CA ILE A 123 -12.55 -7.41 3.04
C ILE A 123 -11.59 -7.32 4.23
N CYS A 124 -10.63 -6.40 4.19
CA CYS A 124 -9.63 -6.26 5.25
C CYS A 124 -9.94 -5.15 6.25
N HIS A 125 -10.93 -4.30 5.96
CA HIS A 125 -11.34 -3.15 6.78
C HIS A 125 -10.29 -2.05 7.00
N SER A 126 -9.20 -2.09 6.23
CA SER A 126 -8.16 -1.05 6.21
C SER A 126 -8.44 0.04 5.17
N LEU A 127 -7.75 1.18 5.32
CA LEU A 127 -7.67 2.23 4.29
C LEU A 127 -7.26 1.64 2.94
N SER A 128 -7.91 2.12 1.89
CA SER A 128 -7.74 1.68 0.52
C SER A 128 -7.51 2.87 -0.40
N VAL A 129 -6.30 2.99 -0.94
CA VAL A 129 -5.91 4.09 -1.83
C VAL A 129 -6.12 3.66 -3.29
N GLN A 130 -5.59 2.52 -3.67
CA GLN A 130 -5.74 1.86 -4.97
C GLN A 130 -6.81 0.78 -4.86
N ASN A 131 -7.98 1.09 -5.42
CA ASN A 131 -9.18 0.31 -5.18
C ASN A 131 -10.11 0.26 -6.40
N GLN A 132 -11.03 -0.70 -6.38
CA GLN A 132 -12.18 -0.69 -7.26
C GLN A 132 -13.46 -0.67 -6.43
N VAL A 133 -14.49 -0.04 -6.99
CA VAL A 133 -15.78 0.16 -6.35
C VAL A 133 -16.84 -0.67 -7.06
N CYS A 134 -17.68 -1.35 -6.28
CA CYS A 134 -18.85 -2.04 -6.83
C CYS A 134 -19.86 -1.01 -7.34
N GLU A 135 -20.18 -1.06 -8.64
CA GLU A 135 -21.14 -0.13 -9.24
C GLU A 135 -22.56 -0.25 -8.65
N ALA A 136 -22.94 -1.43 -8.17
CA ALA A 136 -24.28 -1.69 -7.68
C ALA A 136 -24.51 -1.31 -6.21
N CYS A 137 -23.49 -1.42 -5.35
CA CYS A 137 -23.65 -1.19 -3.90
C CYS A 137 -22.57 -0.33 -3.25
N GLY A 138 -21.59 0.14 -4.01
CA GLY A 138 -20.60 1.10 -3.54
C GLY A 138 -19.51 0.53 -2.61
N ILE A 139 -19.48 -0.79 -2.34
CA ILE A 139 -18.37 -1.34 -1.55
C ILE A 139 -17.04 -1.14 -2.27
N VAL A 140 -16.01 -0.86 -1.49
CA VAL A 140 -14.65 -0.65 -1.96
C VAL A 140 -13.85 -1.91 -1.71
N LEU A 141 -13.03 -2.33 -2.67
CA LEU A 141 -12.09 -3.43 -2.53
C LEU A 141 -10.71 -3.03 -3.02
N HIS A 142 -9.66 -3.31 -2.23
CA HIS A 142 -8.28 -3.24 -2.71
C HIS A 142 -8.09 -4.12 -3.95
N CYS A 143 -7.22 -3.69 -4.86
CA CYS A 143 -6.73 -4.52 -5.97
C CYS A 143 -6.25 -5.90 -5.47
N SER A 144 -5.43 -5.94 -4.42
CA SER A 144 -4.92 -7.19 -3.83
C SER A 144 -5.98 -8.05 -3.14
N CYS A 145 -7.05 -7.45 -2.62
CA CYS A 145 -8.18 -8.20 -2.08
C CYS A 145 -9.03 -8.80 -3.21
N LEU A 146 -9.23 -8.06 -4.31
CA LEU A 146 -9.93 -8.53 -5.50
C LEU A 146 -9.24 -9.75 -6.11
N SER A 147 -7.92 -9.67 -6.33
CA SER A 147 -7.13 -10.78 -6.88
C SER A 147 -7.27 -12.05 -6.05
N LYS A 148 -7.36 -11.94 -4.72
CA LYS A 148 -7.57 -13.07 -3.80
C LYS A 148 -9.01 -13.57 -3.78
N CYS A 149 -9.98 -12.67 -3.74
CA CYS A 149 -11.41 -13.02 -3.66
C CYS A 149 -11.92 -13.67 -4.94
N PHE A 150 -11.41 -13.24 -6.09
CA PHE A 150 -11.86 -13.67 -7.42
C PHE A 150 -10.85 -14.55 -8.15
N GLN A 151 -9.83 -15.03 -7.43
CA GLN A 151 -8.85 -15.94 -7.99
C GLN A 151 -9.56 -17.16 -8.60
N ALA A 152 -9.29 -17.44 -9.87
CA ALA A 152 -9.86 -18.56 -10.61
C ALA A 152 -11.41 -18.57 -10.73
N GLN A 153 -12.08 -17.43 -10.54
CA GLN A 153 -13.52 -17.31 -10.80
C GLN A 153 -13.78 -16.73 -12.20
N PRO A 154 -14.45 -17.47 -13.11
CA PRO A 154 -14.76 -16.96 -14.44
C PRO A 154 -15.82 -15.86 -14.43
N GLU A 155 -16.71 -15.85 -13.43
CA GLU A 155 -17.71 -14.82 -13.21
C GLU A 155 -17.53 -14.19 -11.82
N PRO A 156 -16.65 -13.18 -11.67
CA PRO A 156 -16.45 -12.52 -10.40
C PRO A 156 -17.75 -11.82 -9.95
N ARG A 157 -18.11 -11.97 -8.67
CA ARG A 157 -19.32 -11.40 -8.08
C ARG A 157 -19.01 -10.66 -6.80
N CYS A 158 -19.60 -9.48 -6.63
CA CYS A 158 -19.44 -8.64 -5.45
C CYS A 158 -19.67 -9.45 -4.16
N PRO A 159 -18.73 -9.45 -3.20
CA PRO A 159 -18.85 -10.22 -1.96
C PRO A 159 -20.04 -9.78 -1.10
N HIS A 160 -20.51 -8.54 -1.26
CA HIS A 160 -21.64 -7.97 -0.54
C HIS A 160 -22.99 -8.22 -1.25
N CYS A 161 -23.21 -7.61 -2.42
CA CYS A 161 -24.52 -7.66 -3.10
C CYS A 161 -24.68 -8.79 -4.13
N LYS A 162 -23.63 -9.61 -4.35
CA LYS A 162 -23.59 -10.74 -5.30
C LYS A 162 -23.80 -10.40 -6.78
N GLN A 163 -23.91 -9.12 -7.12
CA GLN A 163 -23.94 -8.65 -8.51
C GLN A 163 -22.62 -8.93 -9.22
N PHE A 164 -22.67 -9.07 -10.54
CA PHE A 164 -21.48 -9.26 -11.38
C PHE A 164 -20.47 -8.12 -11.17
N TRP A 165 -19.19 -8.45 -11.11
CA TRP A 165 -18.10 -7.49 -11.00
C TRP A 165 -17.59 -7.16 -12.41
N PRO A 166 -17.88 -5.96 -12.96
CA PRO A 166 -17.61 -5.66 -14.36
C PRO A 166 -16.15 -5.34 -14.65
N HIS A 167 -15.38 -4.97 -13.61
CA HIS A 167 -14.00 -4.51 -13.75
C HIS A 167 -13.03 -5.69 -13.93
N GLN A 168 -11.98 -5.47 -14.71
CA GLN A 168 -10.88 -6.43 -14.82
C GLN A 168 -10.22 -6.64 -13.45
N ILE A 169 -10.01 -7.90 -13.07
CA ILE A 169 -9.33 -8.24 -11.83
C ILE A 169 -7.83 -8.10 -12.04
N PRO A 170 -7.12 -7.26 -11.25
CA PRO A 170 -5.68 -7.11 -11.37
C PRO A 170 -4.97 -8.45 -11.14
N ASP A 171 -4.01 -8.80 -11.98
CA ASP A 171 -3.16 -9.96 -11.76
C ASP A 171 -1.99 -9.57 -10.85
N LEU A 172 -2.19 -9.79 -9.55
CA LEU A 172 -1.16 -9.57 -8.55
C LEU A 172 -0.55 -10.93 -8.21
N HIS A 173 0.57 -11.24 -8.86
CA HIS A 173 1.33 -12.44 -8.53
C HIS A 173 1.69 -12.41 -7.03
N PRO A 174 1.30 -13.42 -6.23
CA PRO A 174 1.82 -13.54 -4.88
C PRO A 174 3.34 -13.68 -4.97
N PRO A 175 4.13 -13.05 -4.08
CA PRO A 175 5.53 -13.40 -3.96
C PRO A 175 5.60 -14.91 -3.74
N SER A 176 6.26 -15.59 -4.67
CA SER A 176 6.46 -17.03 -4.64
C SER A 176 6.96 -17.42 -3.25
N GLN A 177 6.22 -18.30 -2.59
CA GLN A 177 6.65 -18.86 -1.31
C GLN A 177 8.07 -19.42 -1.50
N LEU A 178 9.03 -18.89 -0.74
CA LEU A 178 10.38 -19.42 -0.68
C LEU A 178 10.30 -20.95 -0.49
N PRO A 179 11.04 -21.75 -1.28
CA PRO A 179 10.98 -23.19 -1.16
C PRO A 179 11.37 -23.59 0.27
N SER A 180 10.42 -24.22 0.97
CA SER A 180 10.64 -24.89 2.24
C SER A 180 11.88 -25.77 2.11
N SER A 181 12.97 -25.36 2.75
CA SER A 181 14.21 -26.13 2.78
C SER A 181 13.90 -27.51 3.36
N ALA A 182 13.88 -28.51 2.48
CA ALA A 182 13.69 -29.90 2.86
C ALA A 182 14.72 -30.27 3.92
N ARG A 183 14.24 -30.60 5.13
CA ARG A 183 15.04 -31.25 6.17
C ARG A 183 15.64 -32.52 5.58
N LYS A 184 16.92 -32.48 5.22
CA LYS A 184 17.68 -33.68 4.89
C LYS A 184 17.84 -34.52 6.16
N SER A 185 17.01 -35.54 6.30
CA SER A 185 17.18 -36.62 7.26
C SER A 185 18.55 -37.30 7.02
N ARG A 186 19.51 -37.06 7.91
CA ARG A 186 20.78 -37.79 7.96
C ARG A 186 20.47 -39.24 8.35
N LYS A 187 20.42 -40.15 7.38
CA LYS A 187 20.55 -41.60 7.63
C LYS A 187 22.02 -41.86 8.00
N ALA A 188 22.25 -42.17 9.28
CA ALA A 188 23.52 -42.71 9.74
C ALA A 188 23.67 -44.15 9.21
N SER A 189 24.68 -44.36 8.37
CA SER A 189 25.17 -45.66 7.94
C SER A 189 25.85 -46.36 9.12
N ARG A 190 25.27 -47.48 9.56
CA ARG A 190 25.95 -48.45 10.44
C ARG A 190 26.65 -49.49 9.57
N SER A 191 27.95 -49.35 9.40
CA SER A 191 28.86 -50.43 9.04
C SER A 191 29.29 -51.16 10.31
N GLY A 192 29.12 -52.49 10.33
CA GLY A 192 29.43 -53.31 11.51
C GLY A 192 29.53 -54.79 11.13
N SER A 193 30.72 -55.13 10.63
CA SER A 193 31.42 -56.41 10.57
C SER A 193 30.73 -57.75 10.90
N ARG A 194 30.77 -58.59 9.87
CA ARG A 194 30.88 -60.05 9.79
C ARG A 194 31.64 -60.70 10.98
N HIS A 195 31.06 -61.72 11.62
CA HIS A 195 31.78 -62.88 12.17
C HIS A 195 31.03 -64.18 11.88
N GLN A 196 31.84 -65.19 11.54
CA GLN A 196 31.53 -66.47 10.91
C GLN A 196 31.12 -67.53 11.94
N HIS A 197 30.38 -68.54 11.47
CA HIS A 197 30.50 -69.92 11.94
C HIS A 197 31.37 -70.69 10.93
#